data_AF-A0A9D7FEF4-F1
#
_entry.id   AF-A0A9D7FEF4-F1
#
_cell.length_a   1.000
_cell.length_b   1.000
_cell.length_c   1.000
_cell.angle_alpha   90.00
_cell.angle_beta   90.00
_cell.angle_gamma   90.00
#
_symmetry.space_group_name_H-M   'P 1'
#
loop_
_entity.id
_entity.type
_entity.pdbx_description
1 polymer ?
#
loop_
_entity_poly.entity_id
_entity_poly.type
_entity_poly.pdbx_seq_one_letter_code
_entity_poly.pdbx_strand_id
1 'polypeptide(L)'
;MAKIRNVSGEDRFVPSLSRLVMDGQVIEVDPEQVYAFTQSAIWEAVDKAAQTADLEAEADYQARLAEAEGITPDPEPEPEPVAEATDNTPQEG
;
A
#
# COMPACT_ATOMS: atom_id res chain seq x y z
N MET A 1 -4.14 14.72 -3.41
CA MET A 1 -3.46 14.20 -4.61
C MET A 1 -2.39 13.23 -4.17
N ALA A 2 -2.31 12.08 -4.83
CA ALA A 2 -1.33 11.02 -4.59
C ALA A 2 -0.41 10.89 -5.81
N LYS A 3 0.83 10.44 -5.62
CA LYS A 3 1.84 10.36 -6.67
C LYS A 3 2.14 8.92 -7.04
N ILE A 4 2.00 8.61 -8.33
CA ILE A 4 2.38 7.31 -8.89
C ILE A 4 3.41 7.47 -10.01
N ARG A 5 4.23 6.44 -10.23
CA ARG A 5 5.26 6.38 -11.27
C ARG A 5 4.98 5.26 -12.25
N ASN A 6 5.12 5.54 -13.55
CA ASN A 6 5.18 4.48 -14.56
C ASN A 6 6.52 3.74 -14.44
N VAL A 7 6.47 2.44 -14.17
CA VAL A 7 7.64 1.55 -14.05
C VAL A 7 7.61 0.40 -15.07
N SER A 8 6.81 0.54 -16.14
CA SER A 8 6.66 -0.52 -17.13
C SER A 8 7.83 -0.67 -18.11
N GLY A 9 8.76 0.29 -18.18
CA GLY A 9 9.84 0.30 -19.17
C GLY A 9 9.42 0.79 -20.56
N GLU A 10 8.21 1.31 -20.71
CA GLU A 10 7.70 1.90 -21.94
C GLU A 10 6.70 3.04 -21.66
N ASP A 11 6.45 3.88 -22.67
CA ASP A 11 5.48 4.96 -22.57
C ASP A 11 4.05 4.41 -22.61
N ARG A 12 3.20 4.86 -21.68
CA ARG A 12 1.83 4.36 -21.50
C ARG A 12 0.79 5.45 -21.70
N PHE A 13 -0.20 5.19 -22.54
CA PHE A 13 -1.36 6.06 -22.64
C PHE A 13 -2.31 5.78 -21.47
N VAL A 14 -2.67 6.81 -20.71
CA VAL A 14 -3.58 6.72 -19.57
C VAL A 14 -4.93 7.32 -19.95
N PRO A 15 -5.96 6.50 -20.22
CA PRO A 15 -7.26 7.00 -20.72
C PRO A 15 -7.95 7.96 -19.75
N SER A 16 -7.92 7.68 -18.44
CA SER A 16 -8.55 8.54 -17.42
C SER A 16 -7.96 9.94 -17.36
N LEU A 17 -6.72 10.12 -17.82
CA LEU A 17 -6.03 11.40 -17.91
C LEU A 17 -5.95 11.94 -19.34
N SER A 18 -6.43 11.18 -20.33
CA SER A 18 -6.37 11.49 -21.76
C SER A 18 -4.98 11.92 -22.25
N ARG A 19 -3.91 11.30 -21.72
CA ARG A 19 -2.53 11.66 -22.05
C ARG A 19 -1.56 10.48 -22.01
N LEU A 20 -0.43 10.65 -22.69
CA LEU A 20 0.73 9.76 -22.59
C LEU A 20 1.51 10.06 -21.30
N VAL A 21 1.97 9.01 -20.64
CA VAL A 21 2.85 9.06 -19.47
C VAL A 21 4.12 8.29 -19.82
N MET A 22 5.25 9.00 -19.78
CA MET A 22 6.54 8.43 -20.17
C MET A 22 7.01 7.39 -19.15
N ASP A 23 7.90 6.49 -19.57
CA ASP A 23 8.60 5.63 -18.62
C ASP A 23 9.32 6.45 -17.54
N GLY A 24 9.22 6.01 -16.28
CA GLY A 24 9.75 6.70 -15.11
C GLY A 24 9.04 8.01 -14.73
N GLN A 25 8.06 8.48 -15.50
CA GLN A 25 7.35 9.72 -15.19
C GLN A 25 6.46 9.57 -13.95
N VAL A 26 6.60 10.52 -13.02
CA VAL A 26 5.72 10.66 -11.85
C VAL A 26 4.52 11.54 -12.22
N ILE A 27 3.33 11.12 -11.85
CA ILE A 27 2.07 11.81 -12.11
C ILE A 27 1.24 11.91 -10.84
N GLU A 28 0.38 12.93 -10.77
CA GLU A 28 -0.59 13.11 -9.69
C GLU A 28 -1.94 12.54 -10.09
N VAL A 29 -2.55 11.76 -9.20
CA VAL A 29 -3.87 11.16 -9.34
C VAL A 29 -4.68 11.35 -8.06
N ASP A 30 -5.99 11.11 -8.14
CA ASP A 30 -6.84 11.03 -6.96
C ASP A 30 -6.45 9.81 -6.11
N PRO A 31 -6.40 9.92 -4.77
CA PRO A 31 -6.05 8.79 -3.90
C PRO A 31 -6.92 7.55 -4.14
N GLU A 32 -8.21 7.73 -4.41
CA GLU A 32 -9.16 6.64 -4.70
C GLU A 32 -8.80 5.84 -5.96
N GLN A 33 -8.03 6.43 -6.88
CA GLN A 33 -7.61 5.77 -8.10
C GLN A 33 -6.27 5.04 -7.94
N VAL A 34 -5.50 5.31 -6.88
CA VAL A 34 -4.15 4.75 -6.70
C VAL A 34 -4.17 3.24 -6.77
N TYR A 35 -5.07 2.61 -6.00
CA TYR A 35 -5.21 1.15 -5.93
C TYR A 35 -5.49 0.53 -7.30
N ALA A 36 -6.35 1.15 -8.11
CA ALA A 36 -6.66 0.67 -9.45
C ALA A 36 -5.42 0.70 -10.39
N PHE A 37 -4.51 1.65 -10.20
CA PHE A 37 -3.27 1.71 -10.95
C PHE A 37 -2.24 0.68 -10.45
N THR A 38 -2.03 0.60 -9.14
CA THR A 38 -1.00 -0.22 -8.46
C THR A 38 -1.30 -1.71 -8.44
N GLN A 39 -2.57 -2.12 -8.64
CA GLN A 39 -2.90 -3.53 -8.89
C GLN A 39 -2.19 -4.11 -10.11
N SER A 40 -1.78 -3.26 -11.06
CA SER A 40 -0.90 -3.66 -12.15
C SER A 40 0.56 -3.40 -11.79
N ALA A 41 1.46 -4.30 -12.20
CA ALA A 41 2.91 -4.11 -12.06
C ALA A 41 3.50 -3.00 -12.98
N ILE A 42 2.65 -2.13 -13.52
CA ILE A 42 3.00 -1.01 -14.40
C ILE A 42 3.19 0.28 -13.58
N TRP A 43 2.54 0.39 -12.42
CA TRP A 43 2.51 1.62 -11.63
C TRP A 43 2.98 1.38 -10.20
N GLU A 44 3.73 2.34 -9.66
CA GLU A 44 4.25 2.30 -8.29
C GLU A 44 3.80 3.55 -7.52
N ALA A 45 3.33 3.36 -6.28
CA ALA A 45 3.03 4.45 -5.34
C ALA A 45 4.32 5.07 -4.79
N VAL A 46 4.55 6.36 -5.06
CA VAL A 46 5.83 7.02 -4.77
C VAL A 46 5.81 7.82 -3.48
N ASP A 47 4.70 8.50 -3.17
CA ASP A 47 4.58 9.30 -1.97
C ASP A 47 3.78 8.59 -0.88
N LYS A 48 3.92 9.08 0.36
CA LYS A 48 3.27 8.49 1.53
C LYS A 48 1.74 8.45 1.37
N ALA A 49 1.15 9.47 0.73
CA ALA A 49 -0.28 9.51 0.47
C ALA A 49 -0.72 8.39 -0.47
N ALA A 50 0.02 8.11 -1.56
CA ALA A 50 -0.26 6.98 -2.44
C ALA A 50 -0.11 5.63 -1.72
N GLN A 51 0.96 5.46 -0.95
CA GLN A 51 1.20 4.19 -0.24
C GLN A 51 0.12 3.90 0.81
N THR A 52 -0.31 4.92 1.56
CA THR A 52 -1.41 4.78 2.52
C THR A 52 -2.72 4.45 1.81
N ALA A 53 -3.07 5.16 0.73
CA ALA A 53 -4.29 4.90 -0.02
C ALA A 53 -4.33 3.48 -0.63
N ASP A 54 -3.19 2.98 -1.10
CA ASP A 54 -3.04 1.62 -1.65
C ASP A 54 -3.31 0.56 -0.58
N LEU A 55 -2.68 0.69 0.61
CA LEU A 55 -2.85 -0.24 1.72
C LEU A 55 -4.27 -0.23 2.29
N GLU A 56 -4.88 0.95 2.45
CA GLU A 56 -6.25 1.06 2.95
C GLU A 56 -7.27 0.44 1.98
N ALA A 57 -7.09 0.66 0.67
CA ALA A 57 -7.95 0.08 -0.35
C ALA A 57 -7.81 -1.44 -0.46
N GLU A 58 -6.58 -1.98 -0.34
CA GLU A 58 -6.36 -3.44 -0.27
C GLU A 58 -7.05 -4.03 0.96
N ALA A 59 -6.89 -3.42 2.13
CA ALA A 59 -7.52 -3.89 3.37
C ALA A 59 -9.05 -3.91 3.27
N ASP A 60 -9.65 -2.85 2.71
CA ASP A 60 -11.10 -2.80 2.44
C ASP A 60 -11.53 -3.90 1.46
N TYR A 61 -10.79 -4.09 0.36
CA TYR A 61 -11.08 -5.12 -0.62
C TYR A 61 -11.07 -6.53 0.02
N GLN A 62 -10.04 -6.85 0.80
CA GLN A 62 -9.93 -8.13 1.51
C GLN A 62 -11.04 -8.31 2.55
N ALA A 63 -11.38 -7.27 3.31
CA ALA A 63 -12.47 -7.32 4.28
C ALA A 63 -13.82 -7.63 3.62
N ARG A 64 -14.10 -7.02 2.46
CA ARG A 64 -15.34 -7.30 1.69
C ARG A 64 -15.36 -8.70 1.10
N LEU A 65 -14.21 -9.22 0.65
CA LEU A 65 -14.12 -10.62 0.20
C LEU A 65 -14.39 -11.58 1.35
N ALA A 66 -13.80 -11.33 2.52
CA ALA A 66 -13.99 -12.15 3.71
C ALA A 66 -15.48 -12.17 4.14
N GLU A 67 -16.15 -11.02 4.17
CA GLU A 67 -17.60 -10.91 4.42
C GLU A 67 -18.42 -11.71 3.39
N ALA A 68 -18.09 -11.56 2.09
CA ALA A 68 -18.80 -12.24 1.01
C ALA A 68 -18.61 -13.77 1.03
N GLU A 69 -17.43 -14.25 1.43
CA GLU A 69 -17.12 -15.68 1.53
C GLU A 69 -17.55 -16.29 2.87
N GLY A 70 -18.09 -15.49 3.80
CA GLY A 70 -18.43 -15.92 5.16
C GLY A 70 -17.21 -16.35 5.98
N ILE A 71 -16.02 -15.93 5.54
CA ILE A 71 -14.76 -16.14 6.25
C ILE A 71 -14.59 -14.95 7.17
N THR A 72 -14.75 -15.15 8.48
CA THR A 72 -14.28 -14.14 9.44
C THR A 72 -12.77 -14.05 9.29
N PRO A 73 -12.18 -12.85 9.03
CA PRO A 73 -10.73 -12.72 9.14
C PRO A 73 -10.34 -13.17 10.54
N ASP A 74 -9.37 -14.10 10.62
CA ASP A 74 -8.77 -14.48 11.89
C ASP A 74 -8.28 -13.17 12.55
N PRO A 75 -8.69 -12.85 13.78
CA PRO A 75 -8.22 -11.65 14.45
C PRO A 75 -6.69 -11.67 14.44
N GLU A 76 -6.05 -10.54 14.15
CA GLU A 76 -4.60 -10.39 14.17
C GLU A 76 -3.98 -11.21 15.31
N PRO A 77 -2.88 -11.96 15.09
CA PRO A 77 -2.24 -12.69 16.17
C PRO A 77 -2.00 -11.67 17.29
N GLU A 78 -2.57 -11.94 18.47
CA GLU A 78 -2.38 -11.10 19.64
C GLU A 78 -0.89 -10.81 19.74
N PRO A 79 -0.47 -9.53 19.87
CA PRO A 79 0.94 -9.24 20.02
C PRO A 79 1.46 -10.07 21.18
N GLU A 80 2.35 -11.03 20.89
CA GLU A 80 3.01 -11.79 21.95
C GLU A 80 3.57 -10.76 22.94
N PRO A 81 3.32 -10.92 24.25
CA PRO A 81 3.84 -9.97 25.22
C PRO A 81 5.35 -9.92 25.00
N VAL A 82 5.82 -8.76 24.54
CA VAL A 82 7.25 -8.46 24.47
C VAL A 82 7.81 -8.78 25.84
N ALA A 83 8.63 -9.83 25.92
CA ALA A 83 9.34 -10.16 27.13
C ALA A 83 10.09 -8.88 27.54
N GLU A 84 9.79 -8.38 28.74
CA GLU A 84 10.57 -7.31 29.37
C GLU A 84 12.03 -7.67 29.20
N ALA A 85 12.75 -6.86 28.42
CA ALA A 85 14.19 -6.90 28.41
C ALA A 85 14.64 -6.58 29.83
N THR A 86 14.96 -7.60 30.62
CA THR A 86 15.55 -7.45 31.93
C THR A 86 16.84 -6.66 31.74
N ASP A 87 16.79 -5.40 32.14
CA ASP A 87 17.93 -4.50 32.21
C ASP A 87 18.98 -5.16 33.13
N ASN A 88 20.03 -5.71 32.51
CA ASN A 88 21.21 -6.15 33.24
C ASN A 88 22.05 -4.92 33.57
N THR A 89 21.66 -4.18 34.62
CA THR A 89 22.57 -3.25 35.29
C THR A 89 23.46 -4.06 36.25
N PRO A 90 24.80 -4.10 36.08
CA PRO A 90 25.67 -4.61 37.13
C PRO A 90 25.69 -3.60 38.27
N GLN A 91 25.16 -3.96 39.44
CA GLN A 91 25.45 -3.24 40.68
C GLN A 91 26.87 -3.61 41.12
N GLU A 92 27.73 -2.60 41.26
CA GLU A 92 29.06 -2.70 41.83
C GLU A 92 29.01 -3.24 43.28
N GLY A 93 29.93 -4.15 43.59
CA GLY A 93 30.19 -4.70 44.92
C GLY A 93 31.55 -5.38 44.98
#